data_AF-A0A2G8KWJ9-F1
#
_entry.id   AF-A0A2G8KWJ9-F1
#
_cell.length_a   1.000
_cell.length_b   1.000
_cell.length_c   1.000
_cell.angle_alpha   90.00
_cell.angle_beta   90.00
_cell.angle_gamma   90.00
#
_symmetry.space_group_name_H-M   'P 1'
#
loop_
_entity.id
_entity.type
_entity.pdbx_description
1 polymer ?
#
loop_
_entity_poly.entity_id
_entity_poly.type
_entity_poly.pdbx_seq_one_letter_code
_entity_poly.pdbx_strand_id
1 'polypeptide(L)'
;MREGTRKLLAACKREVPSLEAAKSLLTSHARVLTYMAELQRRKTEECLDKLSVDEDGRGHLKPCLAKVSISDIRIPLMWKNADHIMNKGDHNRYAVFCLLKVGTEIYDTELHMNIDRTACDVTFEEVFTFDKVKPDFNFILEVYSYNLHKDLTIASTPQKNPQKTQLHRIGQKD
;
A
#
# COMPACT_ATOMS: atom_id res chain seq x y z
N MET A 1 -17.85 -6.29 -2.27
CA MET A 1 -16.88 -5.55 -3.11
C MET A 1 -15.68 -6.39 -3.52
N ARG A 2 -14.90 -6.98 -2.60
CA ARG A 2 -13.70 -7.81 -2.90
C ARG A 2 -13.89 -8.84 -4.03
N GLU A 3 -14.98 -9.59 -4.02
CA GLU A 3 -15.28 -10.59 -5.06
C GLU A 3 -15.55 -9.96 -6.43
N GLY A 4 -16.17 -8.78 -6.47
CA GLY A 4 -16.38 -8.03 -7.71
C GLY A 4 -15.06 -7.53 -8.29
N THR A 5 -14.18 -6.97 -7.46
CA THR A 5 -12.85 -6.52 -7.87
C THR A 5 -11.97 -7.69 -8.36
N ARG A 6 -12.07 -8.87 -7.72
CA ARG A 6 -11.37 -10.08 -8.17
C ARG A 6 -11.84 -10.53 -9.55
N LYS A 7 -13.15 -10.52 -9.80
CA LYS A 7 -13.72 -10.84 -11.11
C LYS A 7 -13.33 -9.81 -12.18
N LEU A 8 -13.32 -8.52 -11.83
CA LEU A 8 -12.86 -7.45 -12.72
C LEU A 8 -11.40 -7.65 -13.11
N LEU A 9 -10.51 -7.88 -12.12
CA LEU A 9 -9.09 -8.14 -12.35
C LEU A 9 -8.88 -9.33 -13.29
N ALA A 10 -9.65 -10.41 -13.13
CA ALA A 10 -9.59 -11.59 -14.01
C ALA A 10 -10.08 -11.31 -15.45
N ALA A 11 -10.93 -10.30 -15.63
CA ALA A 11 -11.45 -9.89 -16.94
C ALA A 11 -10.59 -8.82 -17.63
N CYS A 12 -9.69 -8.15 -16.91
CA CYS A 12 -8.82 -7.11 -17.45
C CYS A 12 -7.83 -7.69 -18.45
N LYS A 13 -7.88 -7.19 -19.70
CA LYS A 13 -6.93 -7.52 -20.77
C LYS A 13 -5.86 -6.43 -21.00
N ARG A 14 -6.07 -5.25 -20.41
CA ARG A 14 -5.17 -4.09 -20.51
C ARG A 14 -4.50 -3.87 -19.16
N GLU A 15 -3.25 -3.44 -19.19
CA GLU A 15 -2.41 -3.32 -17.98
C GLU A 15 -2.93 -2.27 -17.00
N VAL A 16 -3.26 -1.07 -17.46
CA VAL A 16 -3.70 0.03 -16.56
C VAL A 16 -4.95 -0.36 -15.74
N PRO A 17 -6.07 -0.81 -16.35
CA PRO A 17 -7.22 -1.25 -15.57
C PRO A 17 -6.94 -2.46 -14.67
N SER A 18 -6.01 -3.33 -15.08
CA SER A 18 -5.60 -4.50 -14.29
C SER A 18 -4.87 -4.07 -13.02
N LEU A 19 -3.94 -3.11 -13.13
CA LEU A 19 -3.18 -2.59 -11.98
C LEU A 19 -4.08 -1.84 -11.00
N GLU A 20 -5.03 -1.04 -11.49
CA GLU A 20 -6.01 -0.37 -10.62
C GLU A 20 -6.93 -1.35 -9.89
N ALA A 21 -7.37 -2.41 -10.57
CA ALA A 21 -8.14 -3.48 -9.94
C ALA A 21 -7.29 -4.26 -8.91
N ALA A 22 -6.01 -4.51 -9.20
CA ALA A 22 -5.08 -5.16 -8.28
C ALA A 22 -4.83 -4.31 -7.02
N LYS A 23 -4.58 -3.01 -7.20
CA LYS A 23 -4.45 -2.03 -6.12
C LYS A 23 -5.69 -2.01 -5.25
N SER A 24 -6.87 -1.86 -5.86
CA SER A 24 -8.16 -1.86 -5.15
C SER A 24 -8.38 -3.15 -4.33
N LEU A 25 -8.02 -4.30 -4.91
CA LEU A 25 -8.12 -5.60 -4.24
C LEU A 25 -7.16 -5.68 -3.04
N LEU A 26 -5.93 -5.21 -3.21
CA LEU A 26 -4.90 -5.17 -2.17
C LEU A 26 -5.32 -4.27 -1.01
N THR A 27 -5.78 -3.04 -1.28
CA THR A 27 -6.25 -2.09 -0.27
C THR A 27 -7.46 -2.67 0.48
N SER A 28 -8.45 -3.22 -0.25
CA SER A 28 -9.61 -3.85 0.38
C SER A 28 -9.22 -5.04 1.25
N HIS A 29 -8.23 -5.83 0.84
CA HIS A 29 -7.75 -6.95 1.63
C HIS A 29 -7.09 -6.49 2.93
N ALA A 30 -6.21 -5.48 2.85
CA ALA A 30 -5.56 -4.89 4.02
C ALA A 30 -6.60 -4.36 5.01
N ARG A 31 -7.61 -3.62 4.54
CA ARG A 31 -8.70 -3.10 5.40
C ARG A 31 -9.43 -4.22 6.14
N VAL A 32 -9.80 -5.29 5.44
CA VAL A 32 -10.50 -6.44 6.06
C VAL A 32 -9.64 -7.10 7.14
N LEU A 33 -8.37 -7.35 6.86
CA LEU A 33 -7.46 -7.98 7.84
C LEU A 33 -7.27 -7.11 9.08
N THR A 34 -7.06 -5.80 8.90
CA THR A 34 -6.89 -4.86 10.01
C THR A 34 -8.16 -4.77 10.86
N TYR A 35 -9.35 -4.71 10.24
CA TYR A 35 -10.60 -4.73 11.00
C TYR A 35 -10.82 -6.05 11.75
N MET A 36 -10.50 -7.18 11.13
CA MET A 36 -10.59 -8.48 11.78
C MET A 36 -9.65 -8.56 13.00
N ALA A 37 -8.40 -8.10 12.86
CA ALA A 37 -7.43 -8.06 13.96
C ALA A 37 -7.91 -7.16 15.12
N GLU A 38 -8.44 -5.98 14.81
CA GLU A 38 -8.99 -5.07 15.81
C GLU A 38 -10.22 -5.66 16.53
N LEU A 39 -11.11 -6.35 15.80
CA LEU A 39 -12.25 -7.03 16.40
C LEU A 39 -11.81 -8.16 17.35
N GLN A 40 -10.78 -8.93 16.98
CA GLN A 40 -10.23 -9.95 17.86
C GLN A 40 -9.61 -9.33 19.12
N ARG A 41 -8.83 -8.24 18.97
CA ARG A 41 -8.22 -7.51 20.10
C ARG A 41 -9.28 -7.06 21.11
N ARG A 42 -10.36 -6.42 20.64
CA ARG A 42 -11.47 -5.97 21.52
C ARG A 42 -12.15 -7.13 22.23
N LYS A 43 -12.39 -8.23 21.52
CA LYS A 43 -12.99 -9.44 22.12
C LYS A 43 -12.09 -10.02 23.22
N THR A 44 -10.78 -10.02 23.02
CA THR A 44 -9.81 -10.48 24.03
C THR A 44 -9.81 -9.56 25.25
N GLU A 45 -9.84 -8.24 25.05
CA GLU A 45 -9.93 -7.23 26.12
C GLU A 45 -11.21 -7.37 26.94
N GLU A 46 -12.37 -7.52 26.29
CA GLU A 46 -13.65 -7.75 26.97
C GLU A 46 -13.69 -9.03 27.83
N CYS A 47 -12.90 -10.06 27.47
CA CYS A 47 -12.77 -11.27 28.28
C CYS A 47 -11.83 -11.08 29.47
N LEU A 48 -10.77 -10.29 29.31
CA LEU A 48 -9.80 -9.97 30.37
C LEU A 48 -10.39 -9.02 31.42
N ASP A 49 -11.14 -8.00 31.00
CA ASP A 49 -11.79 -7.03 31.90
C ASP A 49 -12.83 -7.69 32.82
N LYS A 50 -13.44 -8.81 32.40
CA LYS A 50 -14.35 -9.60 33.24
C LYS A 50 -13.65 -10.35 34.38
N LEU A 51 -12.32 -10.46 34.34
CA LEU A 51 -11.50 -11.14 35.35
C LEU A 51 -10.79 -10.17 36.30
N SER A 52 -10.74 -8.88 35.97
CA SER A 52 -10.17 -7.83 36.83
C SER A 52 -11.25 -7.20 37.71
N VAL A 53 -11.10 -7.31 39.03
CA VAL A 53 -11.85 -6.52 40.01
C VAL A 53 -11.18 -5.14 40.08
N ASP A 54 -11.94 -4.08 39.79
CA ASP A 54 -11.47 -2.68 39.84
C ASP A 54 -11.01 -2.31 41.26
N GLU A 55 -9.70 -2.37 41.53
CA GLU A 55 -9.08 -2.03 42.82
C GLU A 55 -8.42 -0.64 42.85
N ASP A 56 -8.61 0.23 41.85
CA ASP A 56 -8.06 1.59 41.93
C ASP A 56 -9.04 2.65 41.41
N GLY A 57 -9.86 3.17 42.33
CA GLY A 57 -10.79 4.29 42.14
C GLY A 57 -10.11 5.65 41.92
N ARG A 58 -8.91 5.67 41.33
CA ARG A 58 -8.26 6.90 40.87
C ARG A 58 -8.64 7.10 39.43
N GLY A 59 -9.45 8.12 39.15
CA GLY A 59 -9.87 8.50 37.80
C GLY A 59 -8.67 8.63 36.87
N HIS A 60 -8.36 7.55 36.15
CA HIS A 60 -7.28 7.52 35.19
C HIS A 60 -7.70 8.43 34.04
N LEU A 61 -7.03 9.58 33.90
CA LEU A 61 -7.34 10.50 32.83
C LEU A 61 -7.14 9.77 31.50
N LYS A 62 -8.24 9.56 30.77
CA LYS A 62 -8.18 8.93 29.46
C LYS A 62 -7.35 9.81 28.52
N PRO A 63 -6.35 9.27 27.80
CA PRO A 63 -5.57 10.04 26.85
C PRO A 63 -6.48 10.71 25.82
N CYS A 64 -6.19 11.97 25.49
CA CYS A 64 -6.88 12.68 24.43
C CYS A 64 -6.61 12.02 23.07
N LEU A 65 -7.62 12.03 22.20
CA LEU A 65 -7.47 11.56 20.82
C LEU A 65 -7.18 12.76 19.92
N ALA A 66 -6.34 12.54 18.91
CA ALA A 66 -5.94 13.55 17.95
C ALA A 66 -6.45 13.25 16.54
N LYS A 67 -6.34 14.25 15.68
CA LYS A 67 -6.43 14.12 14.23
C LYS A 67 -5.02 14.29 13.67
N VAL A 68 -4.59 13.38 12.79
CA VAL A 68 -3.26 13.40 12.18
C VAL A 68 -3.42 13.48 10.68
N SER A 69 -2.81 14.49 10.05
CA SER A 69 -2.83 14.66 8.60
C SER A 69 -1.43 14.46 8.01
N ILE A 70 -1.35 13.75 6.88
CA ILE A 70 -0.14 13.49 6.12
C ILE A 70 -0.32 14.09 4.74
N SER A 71 0.63 14.93 4.31
CA SER A 71 0.66 15.57 2.98
C SER A 71 2.06 15.46 2.39
N ASP A 72 2.19 15.84 1.11
CA ASP A 72 3.48 16.09 0.44
C ASP A 72 4.43 14.90 0.49
N ILE A 73 3.90 13.69 0.27
CA ILE A 73 4.69 12.46 0.33
C ILE A 73 5.62 12.44 -0.87
N ARG A 74 6.93 12.40 -0.61
CA ARG A 74 7.95 12.36 -1.64
C ARG A 74 8.94 11.23 -1.37
N ILE A 75 9.14 10.38 -2.37
CA ILE A 75 10.01 9.20 -2.30
C ILE A 75 11.15 9.41 -3.31
N PRO A 76 12.36 9.75 -2.85
CA PRO A 76 13.53 9.85 -3.71
C PRO A 76 13.85 8.52 -4.39
N LEU A 77 14.20 8.58 -5.67
CA LEU A 77 14.58 7.41 -6.47
C LEU A 77 16.09 7.36 -6.62
N MET A 78 16.68 6.27 -6.14
CA MET A 78 18.12 6.00 -6.26
C MET A 78 18.34 4.94 -7.34
N TRP A 79 18.51 5.40 -8.58
CA TRP A 79 18.85 4.57 -9.72
C TRP A 79 20.32 4.15 -9.65
N LYS A 80 20.64 2.91 -10.04
CA LYS A 80 22.03 2.45 -10.01
C LYS A 80 22.78 3.05 -11.20
N ASN A 81 24.09 3.25 -11.04
CA ASN A 81 24.96 3.74 -12.12
C ASN A 81 24.90 2.86 -13.39
N ALA A 82 24.63 1.55 -13.26
CA ALA A 82 24.41 0.66 -14.39
C ALA A 82 23.16 1.04 -15.22
N ASP A 83 22.11 1.51 -14.55
CA ASP A 83 20.84 1.95 -15.16
C ASP A 83 21.00 3.31 -15.88
N HIS A 84 21.94 4.13 -15.43
CA HIS A 84 22.28 5.43 -16.01
C HIS A 84 23.34 5.40 -17.11
N ILE A 85 24.42 4.62 -16.95
CA ILE A 85 25.65 4.75 -17.75
C ILE A 85 25.77 3.64 -18.82
N MET A 86 25.28 2.43 -18.54
CA MET A 86 25.52 1.26 -19.40
C MET A 86 24.28 0.79 -20.18
N ASN A 87 23.09 1.25 -19.82
CA ASN A 87 21.84 0.80 -20.42
C ASN A 87 21.31 1.78 -21.47
N LYS A 88 21.96 1.83 -22.65
CA LYS A 88 21.47 2.60 -23.82
C LYS A 88 20.11 2.11 -24.38
N GLY A 89 19.51 1.05 -23.83
CA GLY A 89 18.25 0.48 -24.30
C GLY A 89 17.28 0.00 -23.23
N ASP A 90 17.59 0.15 -21.94
CA ASP A 90 16.65 -0.25 -20.87
C ASP A 90 15.62 0.85 -20.64
N HIS A 91 14.38 0.57 -21.06
CA HIS A 91 13.21 1.45 -20.93
C HIS A 91 12.28 0.92 -19.83
N ASN A 92 12.86 0.35 -18.78
CA ASN A 92 12.13 -0.06 -17.59
C ASN A 92 11.27 1.10 -17.08
N ARG A 93 9.96 0.86 -17.05
CA ARG A 93 8.95 1.78 -16.52
C ARG A 93 8.28 1.11 -15.35
N TYR A 94 7.93 1.90 -14.35
CA TYR A 94 7.32 1.40 -13.13
C TYR A 94 5.98 2.08 -12.88
N ALA A 95 5.06 1.32 -12.31
CA ALA A 95 3.88 1.84 -11.64
C ALA A 95 4.14 1.83 -10.13
N VAL A 96 3.80 2.91 -9.42
CA VAL A 96 4.03 3.04 -7.98
C VAL A 96 2.80 3.66 -7.30
N PHE A 97 2.45 3.13 -6.14
CA PHE A 97 1.49 3.74 -5.21
C PHE A 97 1.86 3.38 -3.77
N CYS A 98 1.26 4.06 -2.80
CA CYS A 98 1.49 3.79 -1.39
C CYS A 98 0.20 3.41 -0.65
N LEU A 99 0.33 2.56 0.37
CA LEU A 99 -0.66 2.42 1.44
C LEU A 99 -0.20 3.16 2.68
N LEU A 100 -1.10 3.94 3.26
CA LEU A 100 -0.90 4.61 4.54
C LEU A 100 -1.81 3.96 5.58
N LYS A 101 -1.25 3.60 6.74
CA LYS A 101 -2.01 2.91 7.80
C LYS A 101 -1.76 3.55 9.16
N VAL A 102 -2.85 3.84 9.87
CA VAL A 102 -2.86 4.21 11.29
C VAL A 102 -4.02 3.48 11.96
N GLY A 103 -3.70 2.55 12.87
CA GLY A 103 -4.72 1.72 13.51
C GLY A 103 -5.58 0.98 12.47
N THR A 104 -6.89 1.24 12.46
CA THR A 104 -7.85 0.66 11.50
C THR A 104 -8.05 1.46 10.23
N GLU A 105 -7.55 2.69 10.18
CA GLU A 105 -7.70 3.56 9.03
C GLU A 105 -6.58 3.30 8.02
N ILE A 106 -6.98 3.00 6.78
CA ILE A 106 -6.08 2.70 5.68
C ILE A 106 -6.48 3.51 4.47
N TYR A 107 -5.53 4.28 3.96
CA TYR A 107 -5.63 5.02 2.71
C TYR A 107 -4.65 4.49 1.67
N ASP A 108 -4.95 4.78 0.41
CA ASP A 108 -4.10 4.49 -0.74
C ASP A 108 -3.94 5.75 -1.57
N THR A 109 -2.72 6.01 -2.07
CA THR A 109 -2.45 7.11 -3.00
C THR A 109 -2.92 6.79 -4.41
N GLU A 110 -2.95 7.76 -5.31
CA GLU A 110 -3.08 7.51 -6.74
C GLU A 110 -1.96 6.58 -7.27
N LEU A 111 -2.27 5.86 -8.36
CA LEU A 111 -1.32 4.98 -9.03
C LEU A 111 -0.55 5.77 -10.08
N HIS A 112 0.71 6.08 -9.79
CA HIS A 112 1.58 6.79 -10.70
C HIS A 112 2.20 5.81 -11.70
N MET A 113 2.05 6.09 -12.99
CA MET A 113 2.45 5.20 -14.08
C MET A 113 3.65 5.77 -14.84
N ASN A 114 4.39 4.90 -15.54
CA ASN A 114 5.52 5.26 -16.40
C ASN A 114 6.66 5.99 -15.68
N ILE A 115 6.90 5.68 -14.40
CA ILE A 115 8.08 6.20 -13.68
C ILE A 115 9.31 5.52 -14.26
N ASP A 116 10.25 6.29 -14.78
CA ASP A 116 11.50 5.80 -15.35
C ASP A 116 12.72 6.54 -14.77
N ARG A 117 13.90 6.18 -15.24
CA ARG A 117 15.19 6.72 -14.77
C ARG A 117 15.34 8.23 -14.87
N THR A 118 14.45 8.93 -15.58
CA THR A 118 14.48 10.40 -15.66
C THR A 118 13.85 11.06 -14.43
N ALA A 119 13.02 10.32 -13.68
CA ALA A 119 12.41 10.80 -12.44
C ALA A 119 13.42 10.77 -11.28
N CYS A 120 13.52 11.88 -10.54
CA CYS A 120 14.36 11.97 -9.34
C CYS A 120 13.62 11.54 -8.07
N ASP A 121 12.30 11.74 -8.04
CA ASP A 121 11.42 11.35 -6.95
C ASP A 121 10.04 10.94 -7.47
N VAL A 122 9.28 10.24 -6.65
CA VAL A 122 7.83 10.05 -6.80
C VAL A 122 7.16 10.92 -5.74
N THR A 123 6.33 11.85 -6.19
CA THR A 123 5.60 12.78 -5.31
C THR A 123 4.11 12.49 -5.37
N PHE A 124 3.42 12.51 -4.22
CA PHE A 124 1.97 12.40 -4.08
C PHE A 124 1.45 13.67 -3.39
N GLU A 125 0.52 14.38 -4.05
CA GLU A 125 0.00 15.68 -3.59
C GLU A 125 -1.21 15.51 -2.64
N GLU A 126 -1.77 14.30 -2.54
CA GLU A 126 -2.94 14.06 -1.69
C GLU A 126 -2.66 14.30 -0.20
N VAL A 127 -3.68 14.77 0.50
CA VAL A 127 -3.67 14.92 1.96
C VAL A 127 -4.56 13.86 2.59
N PHE A 128 -3.97 13.02 3.43
CA PHE A 128 -4.65 11.96 4.16
C PHE A 128 -4.85 12.37 5.60
N THR A 129 -6.07 12.26 6.13
CA THR A 129 -6.38 12.64 7.51
C THR A 129 -6.93 11.44 8.26
N PHE A 130 -6.27 11.10 9.36
CA PHE A 130 -6.64 10.05 10.30
C PHE A 130 -7.34 10.68 11.50
N ASP A 131 -8.46 10.10 11.91
CA ASP A 131 -9.29 10.56 13.01
C ASP A 131 -9.13 9.65 14.23
N LYS A 132 -9.34 10.22 15.42
CA LYS A 132 -9.35 9.48 16.69
C LYS A 132 -8.04 8.71 16.96
N VAL A 133 -6.92 9.29 16.55
CA VAL A 133 -5.58 8.72 16.70
C VAL A 133 -5.15 8.82 18.17
N LYS A 134 -4.68 7.71 18.74
CA LYS A 134 -4.13 7.69 20.11
C LYS A 134 -2.71 8.26 20.14
N PRO A 135 -2.21 8.76 21.29
CA PRO A 135 -0.86 9.32 21.37
C PRO A 135 0.27 8.32 21.05
N ASP A 136 0.05 7.03 21.25
CA ASP A 136 0.98 5.92 21.01
C ASP A 136 0.82 5.28 19.62
N PHE A 137 0.25 6.03 18.66
CA PHE A 137 -0.02 5.49 17.32
C PHE A 137 1.25 5.11 16.56
N ASN A 138 1.10 4.12 15.68
CA ASN A 138 2.11 3.77 14.70
C ASN A 138 1.59 4.13 13.32
N PHE A 139 2.37 4.91 12.58
CA PHE A 139 2.16 5.18 11.17
C PHE A 139 2.99 4.22 10.32
N ILE A 140 2.34 3.56 9.36
CA ILE A 140 3.00 2.65 8.42
C ILE A 140 2.74 3.14 7.00
N LEU A 141 3.82 3.44 6.28
CA LEU A 141 3.82 3.69 4.84
C LEU A 141 4.35 2.45 4.12
N GLU A 142 3.53 1.83 3.27
CA GLU A 142 3.93 0.71 2.43
C GLU A 142 3.97 1.14 0.97
N VAL A 143 5.15 1.10 0.37
CA VAL A 143 5.35 1.46 -1.04
C VAL A 143 5.24 0.21 -1.88
N TYR A 144 4.39 0.26 -2.90
CA TYR A 144 4.20 -0.81 -3.87
C TYR A 144 4.70 -0.38 -5.22
N SER A 145 5.36 -1.30 -5.93
CA SER A 145 5.79 -1.07 -7.31
C SER A 145 5.45 -2.26 -8.20
N TYR A 146 5.30 -1.97 -9.49
CA TYR A 146 5.13 -2.94 -10.55
C TYR A 146 5.96 -2.50 -11.76
N ASN A 147 6.78 -3.40 -12.31
CA ASN A 147 7.52 -3.12 -13.53
C ASN A 147 6.58 -3.32 -14.74
N LEU A 148 6.34 -2.25 -15.49
CA LEU A 148 5.44 -2.17 -16.64
C LEU A 148 6.04 -2.82 -17.90
N HIS A 149 7.33 -3.16 -17.95
CA HIS A 149 7.92 -3.78 -19.14
C HIS A 149 9.16 -4.66 -18.88
N LYS A 150 9.01 -5.96 -19.19
CA LYS A 150 10.10 -6.84 -19.67
C LYS A 150 10.05 -7.09 -21.21
N ASP A 151 9.01 -6.60 -21.89
CA ASP A 151 8.66 -7.03 -23.27
C ASP A 151 9.04 -6.07 -24.41
N LEU A 152 9.80 -4.99 -24.16
CA LEU A 152 10.33 -4.14 -25.25
C LEU A 152 11.66 -4.66 -25.83
N THR A 153 12.11 -5.85 -25.43
CA THR A 153 13.20 -6.54 -26.14
C THR A 153 12.67 -6.96 -27.50
N ILE A 154 12.89 -6.09 -28.49
CA ILE A 154 12.69 -6.32 -29.91
C ILE A 154 13.23 -7.73 -30.22
N ALA A 155 12.35 -8.65 -30.64
CA ALA A 155 12.63 -10.05 -31.01
C ALA A 155 12.47 -11.16 -29.94
N SER A 156 11.41 -11.14 -29.11
CA SER A 156 10.99 -12.33 -28.37
C SER A 156 9.55 -12.70 -28.70
N THR A 157 9.32 -13.96 -29.07
CA THR A 157 8.01 -14.55 -29.40
C THR A 157 6.97 -14.29 -28.30
N PRO A 158 5.67 -14.10 -28.66
CA PRO A 158 4.63 -13.83 -27.66
C PRO A 158 4.44 -15.07 -26.78
N GLN A 159 4.95 -15.03 -25.55
CA GLN A 159 4.71 -16.11 -24.58
C GLN A 159 3.29 -16.00 -24.03
N LYS A 160 2.49 -17.03 -24.34
CA LYS A 160 1.09 -17.23 -23.90
C LYS A 160 0.99 -17.64 -22.41
N ASN A 161 1.49 -16.84 -21.48
CA ASN A 161 1.12 -17.01 -20.08
C ASN A 161 0.45 -15.71 -19.59
N PRO A 162 -0.81 -15.76 -19.10
CA PRO A 162 -1.36 -14.63 -18.36
C PRO A 162 -0.57 -14.54 -17.05
N GLN A 163 0.53 -13.79 -17.06
CA GLN A 163 1.26 -13.47 -15.84
C GLN A 163 0.29 -12.72 -14.92
N LYS A 164 0.13 -13.22 -13.69
CA LYS A 164 -0.72 -12.55 -12.70
C LYS A 164 -0.10 -11.18 -12.41
N THR A 165 -0.90 -10.12 -12.50
CA THR A 165 -0.52 -8.77 -12.05
C THR A 165 -0.18 -8.84 -10.56
N GLN A 166 1.10 -8.98 -10.23
CA GLN A 166 1.59 -9.09 -8.87
C GLN A 166 2.25 -7.77 -8.47
N LEU A 167 1.59 -7.03 -7.58
CA LEU A 167 2.15 -5.82 -6.99
C LEU A 167 3.20 -6.22 -5.95
N HIS A 168 4.40 -5.67 -6.04
CA HIS A 168 5.49 -5.98 -5.12
C HIS A 168 5.62 -4.87 -4.08
N ARG A 169 5.63 -5.24 -2.80
CA ARG A 169 5.97 -4.31 -1.72
C ARG A 169 7.48 -4.09 -1.71
N ILE A 170 7.91 -2.84 -1.81
CA ILE A 170 9.34 -2.50 -1.75
C ILE A 170 9.86 -2.78 -0.34
N GLY A 171 11.00 -3.48 -0.25
CA GLY A 171 11.67 -3.79 1.02
C GLY A 171 11.29 -5.11 1.67
N GLN A 172 10.32 -5.86 1.13
CA GLN A 172 10.15 -7.28 1.46
C GLN A 172 10.98 -8.14 0.50
N LYS A 173 11.87 -8.98 1.04
CA LYS A 173 12.44 -10.11 0.28
C LYS A 173 11.39 -11.22 0.27
N ASP A 174 11.13 -11.78 -0.92
CA ASP A 174 10.31 -13.00 -1.09
C ASP A 174 10.93 -14.20 -0.35
#